data_AF-A0A6M2A346-F1
#
_entry.id   AF-A0A6M2A346-F1
#
_cell.length_a   1.000
_cell.length_b   1.000
_cell.length_c   1.000
_cell.angle_alpha   90.00
_cell.angle_beta   90.00
_cell.angle_gamma   90.00
#
_symmetry.space_group_name_H-M   'P 1'
#
loop_
_entity.id
_entity.type
_entity.pdbx_description
1 polymer ?
#
loop_
_entity_poly.entity_id
_entity_poly.type
_entity_poly.pdbx_seq_one_letter_code
_entity_poly.pdbx_strand_id
1 'polypeptide(L)' 'MSLQSDRWIRKMAKEKKMIEPFSDGLVREVEGKKIVSYGLSSYGYDLRVSNEFKVFTNLNNSLVDPKAFVESAFVDVV' A
#
# COMPACT_ATOMS: atom_id res chain seq x y z
N MET A 1 -17.27 -10.44 12.76
CA MET A 1 -16.09 -10.64 11.89
C MET A 1 -14.89 -10.93 12.77
N SER A 2 -14.13 -11.98 12.47
CA SER A 2 -12.88 -12.30 13.17
C SER A 2 -11.67 -11.89 12.33
N LEU A 3 -10.53 -11.66 12.98
CA LEU A 3 -9.25 -11.47 12.30
C LEU A 3 -8.85 -12.77 11.58
N GLN A 4 -8.46 -12.66 10.33
CA GLN A 4 -8.11 -13.82 9.50
C GLN A 4 -6.62 -14.13 9.64
N SER A 5 -6.27 -15.42 9.70
CA SER A 5 -4.88 -15.87 9.79
C SER A 5 -4.17 -15.84 8.44
N ASP A 6 -2.85 -15.93 8.49
CA ASP A 6 -1.96 -16.09 7.34
C ASP A 6 -2.43 -17.18 6.36
N ARG A 7 -2.88 -18.33 6.86
CA ARG A 7 -3.39 -19.45 6.04
C ARG A 7 -4.61 -19.06 5.23
N TRP A 8 -5.54 -18.32 5.85
CA TRP A 8 -6.73 -17.84 5.15
C TRP A 8 -6.36 -16.78 4.11
N ILE A 9 -5.53 -15.81 4.48
CA ILE A 9 -5.08 -14.73 3.57
C ILE A 9 -4.36 -15.32 2.35
N ARG A 10 -3.44 -16.26 2.57
CA ARG A 10 -2.73 -17.00 1.52
C ARG A 10 -3.69 -17.70 0.57
N LYS A 11 -4.69 -18.41 1.10
CA LYS A 11 -5.70 -19.11 0.30
C LYS A 11 -6.47 -18.12 -0.57
N MET A 12 -6.96 -17.02 0.02
CA MET A 12 -7.73 -16.01 -0.70
C MET A 12 -6.91 -15.26 -1.75
N ALA A 13 -5.64 -14.97 -1.48
CA ALA A 13 -4.76 -14.36 -2.45
C ALA A 13 -4.51 -15.29 -3.65
N LYS A 14 -4.21 -16.58 -3.43
CA LYS A 14 -3.90 -17.54 -4.51
C LYS A 14 -5.12 -18.00 -5.30
N GLU A 15 -6.23 -18.30 -4.63
CA GLU A 15 -7.42 -18.90 -5.28
C GLU A 15 -8.41 -17.85 -5.79
N LYS A 16 -8.46 -16.67 -5.14
CA LYS A 16 -9.46 -15.63 -5.42
C LYS A 16 -8.85 -14.31 -5.88
N LYS A 17 -7.52 -14.23 -6.05
CA LYS A 17 -6.81 -13.00 -6.43
C LYS A 17 -7.13 -11.81 -5.52
N MET A 18 -7.32 -12.08 -4.23
CA MET A 18 -7.63 -11.02 -3.25
C MET A 18 -6.52 -9.96 -3.16
N ILE A 19 -5.26 -10.34 -3.41
CA ILE A 19 -4.09 -9.47 -3.40
C ILE A 19 -3.24 -9.82 -4.63
N GLU A 20 -2.93 -8.85 -5.48
CA GLU A 20 -2.11 -9.03 -6.67
C GLU A 20 -1.25 -7.77 -6.91
N PRO A 21 0.09 -7.87 -6.96
CA PRO A 21 0.93 -9.06 -6.72
C PRO A 21 0.99 -9.49 -5.23
N PHE A 22 1.11 -10.80 -4.97
CA PHE A 22 1.13 -11.38 -3.62
C PHE A 22 2.50 -11.96 -3.23
N SER A 23 2.94 -11.69 -2.00
CA SER A 23 4.15 -12.27 -1.38
C SER A 23 3.78 -13.18 -0.22
N ASP A 24 4.10 -14.47 -0.34
CA ASP A 24 3.61 -15.53 0.55
C ASP A 24 4.29 -15.61 1.93
N GLY A 25 5.14 -14.63 2.23
CA GLY A 25 5.84 -14.46 3.49
C GLY A 25 6.46 -13.07 3.57
N LEU A 26 7.06 -12.78 4.72
CA LEU A 26 7.67 -11.49 4.97
C LEU A 26 8.99 -11.33 4.21
N VAL A 27 9.03 -10.39 3.27
CA VAL A 27 10.25 -9.98 2.57
C VAL A 27 10.93 -8.89 3.39
N ARG A 28 12.19 -9.11 3.77
CA ARG A 28 12.99 -8.18 4.59
C ARG A 28 14.21 -7.63 3.86
N GLU A 29 14.54 -8.21 2.72
CA GLU A 29 15.72 -7.89 1.93
C GLU A 29 15.41 -8.04 0.44
N VAL A 30 15.89 -7.09 -0.36
CA VAL A 30 15.80 -7.11 -1.82
C VAL A 30 17.16 -6.69 -2.36
N GLU A 31 17.71 -7.45 -3.32
CA GLU A 31 19.02 -7.17 -3.93
C GLU A 31 20.17 -6.97 -2.92
N GLY A 32 20.19 -7.76 -1.85
CA GLY A 32 21.25 -7.66 -0.82
C GLY A 32 21.08 -6.48 0.15
N LYS A 33 20.00 -5.70 0.04
CA LYS A 33 19.72 -4.53 0.88
C LYS A 33 18.52 -4.78 1.78
N LYS A 34 18.70 -4.53 3.08
CA LYS A 34 17.58 -4.53 4.03
C LYS A 34 16.58 -3.43 3.66
N ILE A 35 15.30 -3.75 3.79
CA ILE A 35 14.19 -2.85 3.49
C ILE A 35 13.18 -2.80 4.66
N VAL A 36 12.26 -1.84 4.62
CA VAL A 36 11.03 -1.93 5.41
C VAL A 36 10.25 -3.14 4.89
N SER A 37 9.99 -4.10 5.76
CA SER A 37 9.47 -5.39 5.35
C SER A 37 8.04 -5.32 4.84
N TYR A 38 7.67 -6.23 3.95
CA TYR A 38 6.31 -6.36 3.41
C TYR A 38 5.93 -7.82 3.19
N GLY A 39 4.65 -8.10 2.91
CA GLY A 39 4.13 -9.42 2.59
C GLY A 39 3.30 -10.04 3.71
N LEU A 40 3.06 -11.34 3.61
CA LEU A 40 2.19 -12.05 4.54
C LEU A 40 2.79 -12.16 5.96
N SER A 41 1.99 -11.81 6.96
CA SER A 41 2.27 -11.95 8.39
C SER A 41 1.19 -12.82 9.07
N SER A 42 1.39 -13.19 10.33
CA SER A 42 0.59 -14.21 11.04
C SER A 42 -0.93 -13.97 11.00
N TYR A 43 -1.35 -12.71 11.05
CA TYR A 43 -2.76 -12.30 11.03
C TYR A 43 -2.98 -11.02 10.22
N GLY A 44 -2.18 -10.83 9.17
CA GLY A 44 -2.20 -9.60 8.38
C GLY A 44 -1.33 -9.69 7.14
N TYR A 45 -1.35 -8.62 6.35
CA TYR A 45 -0.53 -8.49 5.17
C TYR A 45 0.03 -7.07 5.10
N ASP A 46 1.36 -6.97 5.09
CA ASP A 46 2.07 -5.71 5.03
C ASP A 46 2.17 -5.28 3.56
N LEU A 47 1.44 -4.22 3.19
CA LEU A 47 1.42 -3.70 1.82
C LEU A 47 2.62 -2.80 1.51
N ARG A 48 2.87 -2.59 0.22
CA ARG A 48 3.93 -1.69 -0.27
C ARG A 48 3.33 -0.39 -0.80
N VAL A 49 4.10 0.68 -0.68
CA VAL A 49 3.81 1.98 -1.31
C VAL A 49 4.45 2.01 -2.69
N SER A 50 3.74 2.53 -3.70
CA SER A 50 4.28 2.76 -5.04
C SER A 50 5.23 3.98 -5.04
N ASN A 51 5.87 4.26 -6.17
CA ASN A 51 6.70 5.45 -6.33
C ASN A 51 5.91 6.69 -6.81
N GLU A 52 4.59 6.62 -6.87
CA GLU A 52 3.75 7.74 -7.31
C GLU A 52 3.17 8.45 -6.09
N PHE A 53 3.53 9.72 -5.90
CA PHE A 53 3.13 10.51 -4.75
C PHE A 53 2.44 11.80 -5.17
N LYS A 54 1.41 12.18 -4.42
CA LYS A 54 0.76 13.49 -4.50
C LYS A 54 1.11 14.30 -3.25
N VAL A 55 1.90 15.35 -3.41
CA VAL A 55 2.35 16.20 -2.31
C VAL A 55 1.46 17.44 -2.24
N PHE A 56 0.79 17.65 -1.11
CA PHE A 56 -0.03 18.85 -0.92
C PHE A 56 0.81 20.13 -1.03
N THR A 57 0.26 21.14 -1.69
CA THR A 57 0.89 22.46 -1.85
C THR A 57 -0.11 23.58 -1.58
N ASN A 58 0.37 24.66 -0.96
CA ASN A 58 -0.40 25.88 -0.73
C ASN A 58 -0.14 26.97 -1.79
N LEU A 59 0.71 26.72 -2.80
CA LEU A 59 1.09 27.68 -3.83
C LEU A 59 -0.12 28.33 -4.54
N ASN A 60 -1.18 27.54 -4.74
CA ASN A 60 -2.38 27.97 -5.46
C ASN A 60 -3.49 28.50 -4.54
N ASN A 61 -3.23 28.65 -3.24
CA ASN A 61 -4.24 29.03 -2.22
C ASN A 61 -5.57 28.26 -2.36
N SER A 62 -5.49 26.99 -2.76
CA SER A 62 -6.67 26.15 -2.96
C SER A 62 -7.31 25.81 -1.61
N LEU A 63 -8.64 25.94 -1.52
CA LEU A 63 -9.40 25.46 -0.37
C LEU A 63 -9.39 23.92 -0.37
N VAL A 64 -9.07 23.31 0.78
CA VAL A 64 -9.16 21.87 0.93
C VAL A 64 -10.60 21.49 1.27
N ASP A 65 -11.36 21.06 0.26
CA ASP A 65 -12.69 20.49 0.43
C ASP A 65 -12.65 18.97 0.20
N PRO A 66 -12.84 18.14 1.25
CA PRO A 66 -12.87 16.69 1.11
C PRO A 66 -13.99 16.16 0.20
N LYS A 67 -15.04 16.96 -0.06
CA LYS A 67 -16.13 16.64 -0.99
C LYS A 67 -15.84 17.09 -2.43
N ALA A 68 -14.86 17.96 -2.63
CA ALA A 68 -14.49 18.53 -3.92
C ALA A 68 -12.96 18.65 -4.03
N PHE A 69 -12.28 17.49 -4.15
CA PHE A 69 -10.82 17.46 -4.34
C PHE A 69 -10.42 18.13 -5.67
N VAL A 70 -9.42 19.00 -5.61
CA VAL A 70 -8.87 19.71 -6.76
C VAL A 70 -7.41 19.32 -6.98
N GLU A 71 -7.06 18.97 -8.22
CA GLU A 71 -5.72 18.50 -8.58
C GLU A 71 -4.65 19.58 -8.34
N SER A 72 -5.01 20.86 -8.47
CA SER A 72 -4.11 22.00 -8.21
C SER A 72 -3.64 22.12 -6.76
N ALA A 73 -4.26 21.38 -5.83
CA ALA A 73 -3.81 21.30 -4.44
C ALA A 73 -2.59 20.38 -4.26
N PHE A 74 -2.16 19.70 -5.33
CA PHE A 74 -1.06 18.74 -5.30
C PHE A 74 0.05 19.08 -6.29
N VAL A 75 1.23 18.56 -5.97
CA VAL A 75 2.36 18.39 -6.90
C VAL A 75 2.61 16.90 -7.02
N ASP A 76 2.65 16.40 -8.26
CA ASP A 76 2.99 15.01 -8.54
C ASP A 76 4.50 14.78 -8.43
N VAL A 77 4.90 13.69 -7.79
CA VAL A 77 6.28 13.22 -7.67
C VAL A 77 6.31 11.74 -8.04
N VAL A 78 7.22 11.35 -8.94
CA VAL A 78 7.40 9.98 -9.47
C VAL A 78 8.84 9.52 -9.29
#